data_AF-A0A8I1YBV8-F1
#
_entry.id   AF-A0A8I1YBV8-F1
#
_cell.length_a   1.000
_cell.length_b   1.000
_cell.length_c   1.000
_cell.angle_alpha   90.00
_cell.angle_beta   90.00
_cell.angle_gamma   90.00
#
_symmetry.space_group_name_H-M   'P 1'
#
loop_
_entity.id
_entity.type
_entity.pdbx_description
1 polymer ?
#
loop_
_entity_poly.entity_id
_entity_poly.type
_entity_poly.pdbx_seq_one_letter_code
_entity_poly.pdbx_strand_id
1 'polypeptide(L)'
;MDDVRGYHAVTEGTSATEIGFALMSELLPVLVEKSIQIAWDFLERSGEIIDPGDASRFLLRNIDDMARAGERRPLMLANNAIDAYRRYKRLLAA
;
A
#
# COMPACT_ATOMS: atom_id res chain seq x y z
N MET A 1 -19.95 45.81 9.74
CA MET A 1 -19.98 45.54 8.30
C MET A 1 -19.21 44.26 8.09
N ASP A 2 -19.94 43.18 8.31
CA ASP A 2 -19.64 41.79 8.00
C ASP A 2 -19.32 41.63 6.52
N ASP A 3 -18.24 40.92 6.16
CA ASP A 3 -18.23 39.99 5.02
C ASP A 3 -17.02 39.03 5.04
N VAL A 4 -17.33 37.74 5.24
CA VAL A 4 -16.86 36.54 4.52
C VAL A 4 -15.38 36.42 4.10
N ARG A 5 -14.66 35.50 4.75
CA ARG A 5 -13.67 34.55 4.17
C ARG A 5 -12.94 33.83 5.32
N GLY A 6 -12.77 32.52 5.35
CA GLY A 6 -13.20 31.45 4.49
C GLY A 6 -13.01 30.15 5.28
N TYR A 7 -13.79 29.13 4.91
CA TYR A 7 -13.60 27.77 5.38
C TYR A 7 -12.24 27.27 4.87
N HIS A 8 -11.18 27.42 5.67
CA HIS A 8 -9.98 26.61 5.48
C HIS A 8 -10.25 25.24 6.10
N ALA A 9 -10.77 24.34 5.26
CA ALA A 9 -10.74 22.92 5.51
C ALA A 9 -9.28 22.50 5.71
N VAL A 10 -8.89 22.27 6.96
CA VAL A 10 -7.70 21.48 7.28
C VAL A 10 -8.07 20.03 7.03
N THR A 11 -8.02 19.63 5.76
CA THR A 11 -7.77 18.23 5.41
C THR A 11 -6.29 18.02 5.66
N GLU A 12 -5.92 17.64 6.89
CA GLU A 12 -4.69 16.91 7.16
C GLU A 12 -4.80 15.55 6.47
N GLY A 13 -4.68 15.57 5.15
CA GLY A 13 -4.37 14.39 4.36
C GLY A 13 -2.88 14.15 4.54
N THR A 14 -2.50 13.40 5.57
CA THR A 14 -1.22 12.70 5.55
C THR A 14 -1.23 11.87 4.28
N SER A 15 -0.46 12.29 3.27
CA SER A 15 -0.41 11.59 2.00
C SER A 15 0.08 10.18 2.28
N ALA A 16 -0.72 9.16 1.91
CA ALA A 16 -0.37 7.75 2.10
C ALA A 16 0.99 7.40 1.49
N THR A 17 1.45 8.20 0.52
CA THR A 17 2.79 8.14 -0.08
C THR A 17 3.89 8.39 0.95
N GLU A 18 3.76 9.34 1.86
CA GLU A 18 4.83 9.70 2.82
C GLU A 18 4.99 8.68 3.96
N ILE A 19 3.91 7.99 4.33
CA ILE A 19 3.95 6.93 5.35
C ILE A 19 4.72 5.70 4.81
N GLY A 20 4.62 5.42 3.52
CA GLY A 20 5.24 4.24 2.89
C GLY A 20 6.78 4.27 2.88
N PHE A 21 7.41 5.44 2.89
CA PHE A 21 8.86 5.59 2.74
C PHE A 21 9.65 5.49 4.05
N ALA A 22 9.01 5.68 5.21
CA ALA A 22 9.73 5.83 6.49
C ALA A 22 10.18 4.51 7.17
N LEU A 23 9.86 3.33 6.61
CA LEU A 23 10.00 2.04 7.29
C LEU A 23 11.25 1.18 6.93
N MET A 24 12.22 1.65 6.14
CA MET A 24 13.24 0.75 5.55
C MET A 24 14.69 0.89 6.07
N SER A 25 15.30 -0.22 6.49
CA SER A 25 16.76 -0.43 6.52
C SER A 25 17.13 -1.93 6.54
N GLU A 26 18.13 -2.35 5.71
CA GLU A 26 18.85 -3.67 5.64
C GLU A 26 18.42 -4.81 4.69
N LEU A 27 18.64 -4.69 3.36
CA LEU A 27 18.60 -5.75 2.31
C LEU A 27 17.31 -6.60 2.14
N LEU A 28 16.77 -7.25 3.17
CA LEU A 28 15.43 -7.84 3.15
C LEU A 28 14.34 -6.76 3.06
N PRO A 29 14.41 -5.64 3.80
CA PRO A 29 13.48 -4.53 3.66
C PRO A 29 13.56 -3.84 2.31
N VAL A 30 14.69 -3.90 1.59
CA VAL A 30 14.78 -3.39 0.22
C VAL A 30 14.01 -4.27 -0.77
N LEU A 31 14.06 -5.60 -0.59
CA LEU A 31 13.25 -6.52 -1.40
C LEU A 31 11.75 -6.33 -1.12
N VAL A 32 11.38 -6.30 0.16
CA VAL A 32 10.01 -6.12 0.60
C VAL A 32 9.46 -4.78 0.11
N GLU A 33 10.20 -3.68 0.30
CA GLU A 33 9.78 -2.35 -0.16
C GLU A 33 9.61 -2.28 -1.67
N LYS A 34 10.60 -2.72 -2.46
CA LYS A 34 10.45 -2.73 -3.93
C LYS A 34 9.23 -3.51 -4.38
N SER A 35 8.94 -4.63 -3.72
CA SER A 35 7.76 -5.45 -4.02
C SER A 35 6.47 -4.72 -3.65
N ILE A 36 6.43 -4.03 -2.51
CA ILE A 36 5.30 -3.21 -2.07
C ILE A 36 5.06 -2.06 -3.05
N GLN A 37 6.10 -1.33 -3.46
CA GLN A 37 6.00 -0.23 -4.43
C GLN A 37 5.39 -0.71 -5.74
N ILE A 38 5.86 -1.84 -6.29
CA ILE A 38 5.31 -2.40 -7.53
C ILE A 38 3.84 -2.77 -7.35
N ALA A 39 3.49 -3.44 -6.24
CA ALA A 39 2.10 -3.84 -5.99
C ALA A 39 1.18 -2.63 -5.76
N TRP A 40 1.65 -1.64 -5.03
CA TRP A 40 0.95 -0.39 -4.76
C TRP A 40 0.66 0.37 -6.05
N ASP A 41 1.69 0.68 -6.84
CA ASP A 41 1.56 1.41 -8.10
C ASP A 41 0.56 0.76 -9.04
N PHE A 42 0.57 -0.58 -9.10
CA PHE A 42 -0.37 -1.32 -9.93
C PHE A 42 -1.82 -1.19 -9.42
N LEU A 43 -2.04 -1.36 -8.12
CA LEU A 43 -3.37 -1.28 -7.50
C LEU A 43 -3.93 0.15 -7.51
N GLU A 44 -3.07 1.15 -7.35
CA GLU A 44 -3.44 2.56 -7.43
C GLU A 44 -3.86 2.94 -8.85
N ARG A 45 -3.05 2.59 -9.85
CA ARG A 45 -3.35 2.86 -11.27
C ARG A 45 -4.60 2.14 -11.78
N SER A 46 -4.92 0.99 -11.21
CA SER A 46 -6.14 0.23 -11.54
C SER A 46 -7.37 0.68 -10.75
N GLY A 47 -7.22 1.59 -9.78
CA GLY A 47 -8.32 2.03 -8.91
C GLY A 47 -8.80 0.93 -7.95
N GLU A 48 -7.97 -0.07 -7.66
CA GLU A 48 -8.32 -1.20 -6.79
C GLU A 48 -8.09 -0.90 -5.30
N ILE A 49 -7.44 0.21 -4.96
CA ILE A 49 -7.26 0.69 -3.59
C ILE A 49 -8.54 1.44 -3.15
N ILE A 50 -9.31 0.82 -2.24
CA ILE A 50 -10.51 1.44 -1.64
C ILE A 50 -10.13 2.14 -0.34
N ASP A 51 -9.36 1.45 0.51
CA ASP A 51 -8.80 1.98 1.75
C ASP A 51 -7.27 1.85 1.68
N PRO A 52 -6.54 2.96 1.52
CA PRO A 52 -5.08 2.99 1.50
C PRO A 52 -4.42 2.37 2.75
N GLY A 53 -5.05 2.49 3.92
CA GLY A 53 -4.55 1.97 5.19
C GLY A 53 -4.70 0.45 5.28
N ASP A 54 -5.84 -0.08 4.86
CA ASP A 54 -6.05 -1.53 4.78
C ASP A 54 -5.14 -2.16 3.71
N ALA A 55 -5.07 -1.55 2.52
CA ALA A 55 -4.25 -2.03 1.41
C ALA A 55 -2.75 -2.07 1.78
N SER A 56 -2.23 -1.01 2.39
CA SER A 56 -0.81 -0.95 2.80
C SER A 56 -0.48 -2.01 3.85
N ARG A 57 -1.33 -2.17 4.88
CA ARG A 57 -1.14 -3.20 5.90
C ARG A 57 -1.23 -4.61 5.32
N PHE A 58 -2.15 -4.85 4.39
CA PHE A 58 -2.30 -6.15 3.73
C PHE A 58 -1.07 -6.50 2.89
N LEU A 59 -0.62 -5.59 2.03
CA LEU A 59 0.53 -5.79 1.15
C LEU A 59 1.80 -6.01 1.95
N LEU A 60 2.05 -5.17 2.97
CA LEU A 60 3.21 -5.29 3.85
C LEU A 60 3.26 -6.68 4.49
N ARG A 61 2.17 -7.12 5.12
CA ARG A 61 2.11 -8.42 5.79
C ARG A 61 2.32 -9.57 4.81
N ASN A 62 1.63 -9.56 3.68
CA ASN A 62 1.70 -10.66 2.71
C ASN A 62 3.09 -10.79 2.09
N ILE A 63 3.72 -9.66 1.72
CA ILE A 63 5.05 -9.63 1.12
C ILE A 63 6.13 -10.00 2.15
N ASP A 64 6.02 -9.53 3.40
CA ASP A 64 6.95 -9.91 4.46
C ASP A 64 6.90 -11.41 4.73
N ASP A 65 5.70 -12.00 4.80
CA ASP A 65 5.51 -13.45 4.98
C ASP A 65 6.16 -14.25 3.83
N MET A 66 5.96 -13.83 2.58
CA MET A 66 6.56 -14.50 1.41
C MET A 66 8.09 -14.30 1.33
N ALA A 67 8.60 -13.13 1.70
CA ALA A 67 10.04 -12.88 1.76
C ALA A 67 10.72 -13.73 2.84
N ARG A 68 10.09 -13.88 4.01
CA ARG A 68 10.54 -14.80 5.08
C ARG A 68 10.46 -16.26 4.66
N ALA A 69 9.49 -16.63 3.82
CA ALA A 69 9.39 -17.96 3.23
C ALA A 69 10.48 -18.25 2.18
N GLY A 70 11.30 -17.26 1.82
CA GLY A 70 12.48 -17.43 0.96
C GLY A 70 12.30 -16.96 -0.48
N GLU A 71 11.16 -16.38 -0.85
CA GLU A 71 11.01 -15.77 -2.17
C GLU A 71 11.83 -14.47 -2.24
N ARG A 72 12.72 -14.40 -3.23
CA ARG A 72 13.71 -13.31 -3.37
C ARG A 72 13.45 -12.44 -4.59
N ARG A 73 12.46 -12.79 -5.44
CA ARG A 73 12.14 -12.08 -6.68
C ARG A 73 11.05 -11.01 -6.43
N PRO A 74 11.38 -9.71 -6.55
CA PRO A 74 10.43 -8.64 -6.21
C PRO A 74 9.13 -8.69 -7.01
N LEU A 75 9.21 -8.97 -8.31
CA LEU A 75 8.03 -9.06 -9.18
C LEU A 75 7.10 -10.22 -8.80
N MET A 76 7.66 -11.34 -8.36
CA MET A 76 6.85 -12.50 -7.96
C MET A 76 6.14 -12.24 -6.62
N LEU A 77 6.84 -11.60 -5.68
CA LEU A 77 6.24 -11.11 -4.43
C LEU A 77 5.09 -10.13 -4.71
N ALA A 78 5.32 -9.13 -5.56
CA ALA A 78 4.31 -8.14 -5.91
C ALA A 78 3.08 -8.78 -6.57
N ASN A 79 3.28 -9.62 -7.58
CA ASN A 79 2.19 -10.30 -8.30
C ASN A 79 1.35 -11.17 -7.36
N ASN A 80 2.00 -11.97 -6.49
CA ASN A 80 1.31 -12.79 -5.52
C ASN A 80 0.51 -11.94 -4.52
N ALA A 81 1.06 -10.81 -4.08
CA ALA A 81 0.40 -9.90 -3.16
C ALA A 81 -0.82 -9.22 -3.81
N ILE A 82 -0.73 -8.80 -5.08
CA ILE A 82 -1.85 -8.27 -5.86
C ILE A 82 -2.98 -9.31 -5.94
N ASP A 83 -2.65 -10.55 -6.31
CA ASP A 83 -3.64 -11.61 -6.43
C ASP A 83 -4.28 -11.97 -5.08
N ALA A 84 -3.49 -11.97 -4.00
CA ALA A 84 -3.99 -12.17 -2.65
C ALA A 84 -4.93 -11.04 -2.23
N TYR A 85 -4.58 -9.79 -2.50
CA TYR A 85 -5.39 -8.61 -2.18
C TYR A 85 -6.73 -8.61 -2.94
N ARG A 86 -6.71 -8.97 -4.22
CA ARG A 86 -7.94 -9.15 -5.02
C ARG A 86 -8.87 -10.21 -4.45
N ARG A 87 -8.32 -11.36 -4.04
CA ARG A 87 -9.12 -12.42 -3.39
C ARG A 87 -9.71 -11.94 -2.07
N TYR A 88 -8.92 -11.27 -1.24
CA TYR A 88 -9.36 -10.68 0.02
C TYR A 88 -10.51 -9.68 -0.20
N LYS A 89 -10.38 -8.76 -1.16
CA LYS A 89 -11.45 -7.82 -1.51
C LYS A 89 -12.74 -8.52 -1.97
N ARG A 90 -12.62 -9.56 -2.80
CA ARG A 90 -13.80 -10.34 -3.23
C ARG A 90 -14.51 -10.99 -2.06
N LEU A 91 -13.78 -11.45 -1.05
CA LEU A 91 -14.36 -12.04 0.16
C LEU A 91 -15.02 -10.99 1.06
N LEU A 92 -14.48 -9.78 1.13
CA LEU A 92 -15.11 -8.67 1.87
C LEU A 92 -16.39 -8.13 1.22
N ALA A 93 -16.51 -8.27 -0.10
CA ALA A 93 -17.66 -7.82 -0.87
C ALA A 93 -18.79 -8.86 -1.00
N ALA A 94 -18.59 -10.07 -0.47
CA ALA A 94 -19.55 -11.19 -0.50
C ALA A 94 -20.32 -11.29 0.83
#